data_AF-A0A0H3WNT8-F1
#
_entry.id   AF-A0A0H3WNT8-F1
#
_cell.length_a   1.000
_cell.length_b   1.000
_cell.length_c   1.000
_cell.angle_alpha   90.00
_cell.angle_beta   90.00
_cell.angle_gamma   90.00
#
_symmetry.space_group_name_H-M   'P 1'
#
loop_
_entity.id
_entity.type
_entity.pdbx_description
1 polymer ?
#
loop_
_entity_poly.entity_id
_entity_poly.type
_entity_poly.pdbx_seq_one_letter_code
_entity_poly.pdbx_strand_id
1 'polypeptide(L)'
;MKFSKHLARATRAVHQFAVSLHIKSLRLTVAAAEAKARVRTTEADIAYSVANAATDAAFDADITAAKARVAARDVKQAAQAEAKLIGGVL
;
A
#
# COMPACT_ATOMS: atom_id res chain seq x y z
N MET A 1 43.93 -49.16 -19.80
CA MET A 1 43.97 -47.72 -19.43
C MET A 1 42.83 -46.83 -19.98
N LYS A 2 41.89 -47.31 -20.82
CA LYS A 2 40.84 -46.43 -21.41
C LYS A 2 39.66 -46.18 -20.46
N PHE A 3 39.27 -47.17 -19.66
CA PHE A 3 38.09 -47.10 -18.77
C PHE A 3 38.21 -46.03 -17.69
N SER A 4 39.40 -45.87 -17.08
CA SER A 4 39.64 -44.83 -16.07
C SER A 4 39.53 -43.41 -16.63
N LYS A 5 39.91 -43.19 -17.90
CA LYS A 5 39.74 -41.89 -18.58
C LYS A 5 38.27 -41.56 -18.81
N HIS A 6 37.46 -42.55 -19.19
CA HIS A 6 36.01 -42.37 -19.37
C HIS A 6 35.30 -42.08 -18.04
N LEU A 7 35.65 -42.82 -16.98
CA LEU A 7 35.11 -42.59 -15.63
C LEU A 7 35.44 -41.19 -15.12
N ALA A 8 36.70 -40.76 -15.24
CA ALA A 8 37.15 -39.43 -14.82
C ALA A 8 36.46 -38.29 -15.60
N ARG A 9 36.12 -38.51 -16.88
CA ARG A 9 35.40 -37.53 -17.68
C ARG A 9 33.93 -37.43 -17.27
N ALA A 10 33.29 -38.57 -17.00
CA ALA A 10 31.91 -38.63 -16.52
C ALA A 10 31.76 -37.95 -15.15
N THR A 11 32.66 -38.23 -14.20
CA THR A 11 32.61 -37.62 -12.87
C THR A 11 32.83 -36.10 -12.91
N ARG A 12 33.74 -35.60 -13.76
CA ARG A 12 33.89 -34.15 -13.98
C ARG A 12 32.63 -33.51 -14.55
N ALA A 13 31.97 -34.16 -15.52
CA ALA A 13 30.75 -33.63 -16.12
C ALA A 13 29.61 -33.56 -15.09
N VAL A 14 29.42 -34.61 -14.28
CA VAL A 14 28.43 -34.64 -13.19
C VAL A 14 28.75 -33.58 -12.14
N HIS A 15 30.02 -33.44 -11.75
CA HIS A 15 30.43 -32.43 -10.79
C HIS A 15 30.16 -31.01 -11.29
N GLN A 16 30.54 -30.70 -12.54
CA GLN A 16 30.26 -29.39 -13.15
C GLN A 16 28.75 -29.12 -13.22
N PHE A 17 27.95 -30.13 -13.57
CA PHE A 17 26.50 -30.01 -13.57
C PHE A 17 25.96 -29.69 -12.17
N ALA A 18 26.40 -30.44 -11.14
CA ALA A 18 25.99 -30.23 -9.76
C ALA A 18 26.37 -28.82 -9.25
N VAL A 19 27.59 -28.36 -9.53
CA VAL A 19 28.03 -27.00 -9.19
C VAL A 19 27.16 -25.96 -9.91
N SER A 20 26.89 -26.15 -11.20
CA SER A 20 26.05 -25.23 -11.97
C SER A 20 24.61 -25.16 -11.44
N LEU A 21 24.06 -26.29 -11.02
CA LEU A 21 22.73 -26.38 -10.45
C LEU A 21 22.66 -25.68 -9.09
N HIS A 22 23.68 -25.88 -8.24
CA HIS A 22 23.78 -25.23 -6.94
C HIS A 22 23.88 -23.70 -7.06
N ILE A 23 24.68 -23.21 -8.01
CA ILE A 23 24.78 -21.76 -8.27
C ILE A 23 23.43 -21.20 -8.73
N LYS A 24 22.73 -21.91 -9.62
CA LYS A 24 21.39 -21.51 -10.07
C LYS A 24 20.37 -21.50 -8.94
N SER A 25 20.39 -22.49 -8.04
CA SER A 25 19.47 -22.52 -6.89
C SER A 25 19.73 -21.38 -5.92
N LEU A 26 20.99 -21.01 -5.68
CA LEU A 26 21.33 -19.86 -4.86
C LEU A 26 20.82 -18.56 -5.50
N ARG A 27 21.04 -18.38 -6.81
CA ARG A 27 20.53 -17.20 -7.55
C ARG A 27 19.00 -17.10 -7.49
N LEU A 28 18.30 -18.22 -7.63
CA LEU A 28 16.84 -18.26 -7.51
C LEU A 28 16.38 -17.84 -6.11
N THR A 29 17.08 -18.29 -5.06
CA THR A 29 16.77 -17.97 -3.67
C THR A 29 16.95 -16.47 -3.39
N VAL A 30 18.04 -15.88 -3.88
CA VAL A 30 18.28 -14.43 -3.77
C VAL A 30 17.22 -13.65 -4.53
N ALA A 31 16.92 -14.02 -5.78
CA ALA A 31 15.88 -13.35 -6.57
C ALA A 31 14.50 -13.43 -5.92
N ALA A 32 14.14 -14.56 -5.31
CA ALA A 32 12.91 -14.71 -4.56
C ALA A 32 12.86 -13.83 -3.31
N ALA A 33 13.98 -13.69 -2.59
CA ALA A 33 14.09 -12.81 -1.43
C ALA A 33 13.95 -11.32 -1.83
N GLU A 34 14.61 -10.90 -2.91
CA GLU A 34 14.49 -9.54 -3.45
C GLU A 34 13.07 -9.23 -3.93
N ALA A 35 12.43 -10.16 -4.64
CA ALA A 35 11.04 -10.01 -5.06
C ALA A 35 10.10 -9.86 -3.85
N LYS A 36 10.30 -10.67 -2.81
CA LYS A 36 9.52 -10.56 -1.57
C LYS A 36 9.73 -9.21 -0.85
N ALA A 37 10.95 -8.68 -0.87
CA ALA A 37 11.23 -7.36 -0.30
C ALA A 37 10.51 -6.24 -1.06
N ARG A 38 10.51 -6.28 -2.41
CA ARG A 38 9.80 -5.30 -3.25
C ARG A 38 8.29 -5.34 -3.04
N VAL A 39 7.70 -6.52 -2.94
CA VAL A 39 6.25 -6.66 -2.67
C VAL A 39 5.89 -6.03 -1.31
N ARG A 40 6.70 -6.28 -0.27
CA ARG A 40 6.48 -5.67 1.06
C ARG A 40 6.54 -4.14 1.05
N THR A 41 7.47 -3.55 0.30
CA THR A 41 7.54 -2.08 0.18
C THR A 41 6.30 -1.54 -0.53
N THR A 42 5.87 -2.20 -1.62
CA THR A 42 4.67 -1.78 -2.35
C THR A 42 3.39 -1.90 -1.50
N GLU A 43 3.26 -2.96 -0.70
CA GLU A 43 2.13 -3.11 0.24
C GLU A 43 2.11 -1.99 1.29
N ALA A 44 3.27 -1.61 1.83
CA ALA A 44 3.38 -0.50 2.78
C ALA A 44 3.03 0.86 2.15
N ASP A 45 3.50 1.12 0.94
CA ASP A 45 3.20 2.35 0.20
C ASP A 45 1.70 2.46 -0.14
N ILE A 46 1.07 1.34 -0.51
CA ILE A 46 -0.37 1.29 -0.75
C ILE A 46 -1.13 1.54 0.56
N ALA A 47 -0.76 0.88 1.67
CA ALA A 47 -1.40 1.10 2.95
C ALA A 47 -1.30 2.55 3.43
N TYR A 48 -0.12 3.17 3.26
CA TYR A 48 0.10 4.57 3.61
C TYR A 48 -0.74 5.53 2.75
N SER A 49 -0.81 5.30 1.43
CA SER A 49 -1.62 6.13 0.54
C SER A 49 -3.12 6.03 0.83
N VAL A 50 -3.63 4.83 1.13
CA VAL A 50 -5.03 4.62 1.54
C VAL A 50 -5.33 5.30 2.88
N ALA A 51 -4.42 5.23 3.86
CA ALA A 51 -4.58 5.89 5.15
C ALA A 51 -4.65 7.42 5.01
N ASN A 52 -3.80 8.02 4.17
CA ASN A 52 -3.85 9.46 3.91
C ASN A 52 -5.14 9.87 3.21
N ALA A 53 -5.56 9.14 2.18
CA ALA A 53 -6.82 9.42 1.48
C ALA A 53 -8.04 9.36 2.41
N ALA A 54 -8.07 8.39 3.34
CA ALA A 54 -9.12 8.30 4.34
C ALA A 54 -9.09 9.49 5.32
N THR A 55 -7.89 9.95 5.69
CA THR A 55 -7.70 11.11 6.58
C THR A 55 -8.15 12.41 5.91
N ASP A 56 -7.77 12.63 4.65
CA ASP A 56 -8.17 13.79 3.87
C ASP A 56 -9.70 13.84 3.69
N ALA A 57 -10.32 12.70 3.37
CA ALA A 57 -11.77 12.59 3.26
C ALA A 57 -12.50 12.90 4.59
N ALA A 58 -11.91 12.50 5.73
CA ALA A 58 -12.46 12.83 7.05
C ALA A 58 -12.37 14.33 7.34
N PHE A 59 -11.24 14.98 7.02
CA PHE A 59 -11.09 16.43 7.17
C PHE A 59 -12.09 17.21 6.29
N ASP A 60 -12.29 16.80 5.04
CA ASP A 60 -13.26 17.44 4.14
C ASP A 60 -14.70 17.31 4.65
N ALA A 61 -15.05 16.15 5.21
CA ALA A 61 -16.35 15.93 5.84
C ALA A 61 -16.56 16.84 7.06
N ASP A 62 -15.53 17.00 7.91
CA ASP A 62 -15.59 17.87 9.08
C ASP A 62 -15.74 19.35 8.69
N ILE A 63 -15.00 19.81 7.68
CA ILE A 63 -15.15 21.18 7.15
C ILE A 63 -16.56 21.41 6.62
N THR A 64 -17.11 20.42 5.90
CA THR A 64 -18.46 20.50 5.33
C THR A 64 -19.53 20.54 6.42
N ALA A 65 -19.38 19.69 7.45
CA ALA A 65 -20.26 19.69 8.62
C ALA A 65 -20.19 21.02 9.39
N ALA A 66 -19.00 21.61 9.54
CA ALA A 66 -18.82 22.91 10.18
C ALA A 66 -19.54 24.02 9.40
N LYS A 67 -19.42 24.05 8.07
CA LYS A 67 -20.13 25.01 7.20
C LYS A 67 -21.65 24.87 7.33
N ALA A 68 -22.17 23.65 7.34
CA ALA A 68 -23.60 23.39 7.50
C ALA A 68 -24.12 23.88 8.86
N ARG A 69 -23.35 23.71 9.94
CA ARG A 69 -23.71 24.24 11.27
C ARG A 69 -23.78 25.77 11.30
N VAL A 70 -22.86 26.45 10.63
CA VAL A 70 -22.88 27.92 10.52
C VAL A 70 -24.12 28.36 9.75
N ALA A 71 -24.37 27.77 8.57
CA ALA A 71 -25.56 28.09 7.77
C ALA A 71 -26.87 27.87 8.55
N ALA A 72 -26.98 26.77 9.30
CA ALA A 72 -28.15 26.50 10.14
C ALA A 72 -28.33 27.55 11.26
N ARG A 73 -27.23 28.05 11.84
CA ARG A 73 -27.27 29.12 12.84
C ARG A 73 -27.75 30.43 12.23
N ASP A 74 -27.28 30.77 11.04
CA ASP A 74 -27.66 31.99 10.33
C ASP A 74 -29.14 31.97 9.94
N VAL A 75 -29.64 30.83 9.44
CA VAL A 75 -31.07 30.63 9.16
C VAL A 75 -31.92 30.80 10.41
N LYS A 76 -31.49 30.22 11.54
CA LYS A 76 -32.21 30.39 12.82
C LYS A 76 -32.24 31.85 13.26
N GLN A 77 -31.13 32.58 13.11
CA GLN A 77 -31.07 34.01 13.45
C GLN A 77 -31.94 34.86 12.52
N ALA A 78 -31.93 34.58 11.22
CA ALA A 78 -32.79 35.26 10.24
C ALA A 78 -34.28 35.05 10.57
N ALA A 79 -34.68 33.81 10.87
CA ALA A 79 -36.04 33.50 11.28
C ALA A 79 -36.44 34.23 12.58
N GLN A 80 -35.53 34.32 13.57
CA GLN A 80 -35.78 35.09 14.80
C GLN A 80 -35.94 36.58 14.54
N ALA A 81 -35.15 37.15 13.64
CA ALA A 81 -35.26 38.55 13.25
C ALA A 81 -36.60 38.83 12.55
N GLU A 82 -37.03 37.93 11.65
CA GLU A 82 -38.28 38.06 10.91
C GLU A 82 -39.51 37.90 11.82
N ALA A 83 -39.52 36.93 12.73
CA ALA A 83 -40.60 36.78 13.71
C ALA A 83 -40.74 38.03 14.59
N LYS A 84 -39.62 38.60 15.03
CA LYS A 84 -39.60 39.84 15.82
C LYS A 84 -40.16 41.03 15.03
N LEU A 85 -39.95 41.10 13.72
CA LEU A 85 -40.53 42.13 12.84
C LEU A 85 -42.04 41.98 12.66
N ILE A 86 -42.55 40.75 12.64
CA ILE A 86 -43.98 40.43 12.48
C ILE A 86 -44.74 40.52 13.83
N GLY A 87 -44.04 40.78 14.94
CA GLY A 87 -44.62 40.83 16.29
C GLY A 87 -44.88 39.44 16.90
N GLY A 88 -44.36 38.38 16.29
CA GLY A 88 -44.38 37.02 16.82
C GLY A 88 -43.12 36.69 17.61
N VAL A 89 -43.24 35.76 18.55
CA VAL A 89 -42.09 35.15 19.26
C VAL A 89 -41.90 33.75 18.69
N LEU A 90 -40.67 33.42 18.23
CA LEU A 90 -40.29 32.04 17.86
C LEU A 90 -40.12 31.15 19.08
#